data_AF-A0A645IXL4-F1
#
_entry.id   AF-A0A645IXL4-F1
#
_cell.length_a   1.000
_cell.length_b   1.000
_cell.length_c   1.000
_cell.angle_alpha   90.00
_cell.angle_beta   90.00
_cell.angle_gamma   90.00
#
_symmetry.space_group_name_H-M   'P 1'
#
loop_
_entity.id
_entity.type
_entity.pdbx_description
1 polymer ?
#
loop_
_entity_poly.entity_id
_entity_poly.type
_entity_poly.pdbx_seq_one_letter_code
_entity_poly.pdbx_strand_id
1 'polypeptide(L)'
;MYISIGAHTHKEIGIEGEYSRGVISAVEMLRSIGDNTMPDFKDKAVVVIGGGNVAMDVARTAKRLGAAEVNIVYRRRRDDMTALPDEIEGAIAEGCQLLQLKAPSRIQAGKAGDVEALWVKPQIAG
;
A
#
# COMPACT_ATOMS: atom_id res chain seq x y z
N MET A 1 -13.81 -20.03 -28.15
CA MET A 1 -13.49 -20.07 -26.71
C MET A 1 -12.86 -18.73 -26.34
N TYR A 2 -13.49 -17.98 -25.43
CA TYR A 2 -13.01 -16.68 -24.94
C TYR A 2 -12.78 -16.82 -23.43
N ILE A 3 -11.58 -16.47 -22.97
CA ILE A 3 -11.14 -16.62 -21.57
C ILE A 3 -10.89 -15.20 -21.02
N SER A 4 -11.71 -14.79 -20.06
CA SER A 4 -11.68 -13.46 -19.43
C SER A 4 -11.64 -13.57 -17.90
N ILE A 5 -10.64 -14.29 -17.39
CA ILE A 5 -10.46 -14.59 -15.96
C ILE A 5 -9.79 -13.46 -15.16
N GLY A 6 -9.56 -12.29 -15.75
CA GLY A 6 -8.87 -11.18 -15.08
C GLY A 6 -7.38 -11.45 -14.76
N ALA A 7 -6.76 -10.54 -13.99
CA ALA A 7 -5.39 -10.65 -13.51
C ALA A 7 -5.39 -10.65 -11.97
N HIS A 8 -5.49 -11.83 -11.38
CA HIS A 8 -5.64 -12.00 -9.93
C HIS A 8 -4.33 -12.13 -9.16
N THR A 9 -3.20 -12.28 -9.85
CA THR A 9 -1.88 -12.41 -9.22
C THR A 9 -1.36 -11.04 -8.79
N HIS A 10 -0.76 -10.98 -7.59
CA HIS A 10 -0.07 -9.78 -7.13
C HIS A 10 1.30 -9.65 -7.82
N LYS A 11 1.85 -8.44 -7.89
CA LYS A 11 3.23 -8.23 -8.32
C LYS A 11 4.13 -8.26 -7.10
N GLU A 12 5.15 -9.11 -7.13
CA GLU A 12 6.24 -9.07 -6.17
C GLU A 12 7.00 -7.75 -6.29
N ILE A 13 7.49 -7.23 -5.16
CA ILE A 13 8.26 -5.99 -5.12
C ILE A 13 9.73 -6.30 -5.41
N GLY A 14 10.18 -7.51 -5.07
CA GLY A 14 11.54 -7.99 -5.31
C GLY A 14 12.56 -7.32 -4.40
N ILE A 15 12.17 -6.99 -3.16
CA ILE A 15 13.03 -6.36 -2.15
C ILE A 15 13.18 -7.25 -0.93
N GLU A 16 14.30 -7.09 -0.23
CA GLU A 16 14.54 -7.76 1.04
C GLU A 16 13.39 -7.49 2.04
N GLY A 17 12.93 -8.55 2.71
CA GLY A 17 11.87 -8.49 3.71
C GLY A 17 10.43 -8.48 3.16
N GLU A 18 10.21 -8.69 1.86
CA GLU A 18 8.86 -8.71 1.26
C GLU A 18 7.94 -9.82 1.81
N TYR A 19 8.50 -10.85 2.44
CA TYR A 19 7.76 -11.95 3.09
C TYR A 19 7.74 -11.85 4.62
N SER A 20 8.14 -10.71 5.19
CA SER A 20 8.06 -10.48 6.64
C SER A 20 6.60 -10.46 7.12
N ARG A 21 6.36 -10.89 8.36
CA ARG A 21 5.00 -10.89 8.90
C ARG A 21 4.47 -9.46 9.01
N GLY A 22 3.23 -9.26 8.58
CA GLY A 22 2.62 -7.93 8.49
C GLY A 22 2.82 -7.24 7.12
N VAL A 23 3.57 -7.84 6.19
CA VAL A 23 3.50 -7.47 4.77
C VAL A 23 2.30 -8.20 4.16
N ILE A 24 1.38 -7.43 3.58
CA ILE A 24 0.09 -7.94 3.09
C ILE A 24 -0.09 -7.51 1.63
N SER A 25 -0.52 -8.44 0.77
CA SER A 25 -0.92 -8.11 -0.60
C SER A 25 -2.17 -7.24 -0.59
N ALA A 26 -2.14 -6.12 -1.32
CA ALA A 26 -3.26 -5.21 -1.46
C ALA A 26 -4.54 -5.91 -1.96
N VAL A 27 -4.39 -6.81 -2.94
CA VAL A 27 -5.51 -7.56 -3.53
C VAL A 27 -6.08 -8.54 -2.51
N GLU A 28 -5.22 -9.21 -1.74
CA GLU A 28 -5.65 -10.16 -0.71
C GLU A 28 -6.35 -9.43 0.44
N MET A 29 -5.84 -8.29 0.89
CA MET A 29 -6.50 -7.46 1.92
C MET A 29 -7.92 -7.09 1.50
N LEU A 30 -8.11 -6.54 0.30
CA LEU A 30 -9.43 -6.13 -0.18
C LEU A 30 -10.37 -7.32 -0.37
N ARG A 31 -9.84 -8.45 -0.85
CA ARG A 31 -10.61 -9.70 -0.96
C ARG A 31 -11.06 -10.22 0.41
N SER A 32 -10.16 -10.30 1.38
CA SER A 32 -10.47 -10.75 2.75
C SER A 32 -11.55 -9.88 3.39
N ILE A 33 -11.51 -8.57 3.17
CA ILE A 33 -12.54 -7.65 3.63
C ILE A 33 -13.90 -7.95 2.96
N GLY A 34 -13.90 -8.22 1.66
CA GLY A 34 -15.10 -8.68 0.94
C GLY A 34 -15.65 -10.00 1.48
N ASP A 35 -14.78 -10.88 1.97
CA ASP A 35 -15.11 -12.14 2.64
C ASP A 35 -15.42 -11.96 4.16
N ASN A 36 -15.70 -10.73 4.61
CA ASN A 36 -15.98 -10.35 6.01
C ASN A 36 -14.84 -10.66 7.01
N THR A 37 -13.62 -10.82 6.52
CA THR A 37 -12.42 -10.99 7.33
C THR A 37 -11.67 -9.66 7.40
N MET A 38 -11.95 -8.90 8.46
CA MET A 38 -11.41 -7.54 8.62
C MET A 38 -10.04 -7.57 9.31
N PRO A 39 -8.98 -6.98 8.71
CA PRO A 39 -7.72 -6.79 9.41
C PRO A 39 -7.88 -5.73 10.50
N ASP A 40 -7.25 -5.93 11.65
CA ASP A 40 -7.20 -4.95 12.72
C ASP A 40 -5.96 -4.05 12.56
N PHE A 41 -6.20 -2.81 12.16
CA PHE A 41 -5.17 -1.77 12.05
C PHE A 41 -5.24 -0.75 13.17
N LYS A 42 -6.04 -0.98 14.22
CA LYS A 42 -6.15 -0.06 15.35
C LYS A 42 -4.78 0.26 15.94
N ASP A 43 -4.50 1.56 16.07
CA ASP A 43 -3.26 2.11 16.62
C ASP A 43 -1.97 1.72 15.86
N LYS A 44 -2.09 1.18 14.63
CA LYS A 44 -0.94 0.81 13.79
C LYS A 44 -0.61 1.91 12.78
N ALA A 45 0.67 1.98 12.41
CA ALA A 45 1.14 2.72 11.24
C ALA A 45 1.15 1.80 10.01
N VAL A 46 0.43 2.17 8.96
CA VAL A 46 0.30 1.40 7.73
C VAL A 46 1.03 2.11 6.60
N VAL A 47 1.83 1.35 5.84
CA VAL A 47 2.51 1.84 4.64
C VAL A 47 1.94 1.13 3.41
N VAL A 48 1.42 1.90 2.46
CA VAL A 48 0.89 1.41 1.20
C VAL A 48 1.88 1.74 0.09
N ILE A 49 2.37 0.73 -0.62
CA ILE A 49 3.32 0.91 -1.71
C ILE A 49 2.56 0.89 -3.05
N GLY A 50 2.47 2.03 -3.73
CA GLY A 50 1.81 2.14 -5.02
C GLY A 50 1.12 3.48 -5.28
N GLY A 51 0.59 3.63 -6.48
CA GLY A 51 -0.11 4.86 -6.90
C GLY A 51 -1.21 4.63 -7.93
N GLY A 52 -1.83 3.44 -7.92
CA GLY A 52 -3.03 3.12 -8.69
C GLY A 52 -4.27 3.08 -7.79
N ASN A 53 -5.45 2.88 -8.37
CA ASN A 53 -6.72 2.87 -7.61
C ASN A 53 -6.70 1.88 -6.45
N VAL A 54 -6.19 0.66 -6.67
CA VAL A 54 -6.05 -0.35 -5.60
C VAL A 54 -5.24 0.17 -4.40
N ALA A 55 -4.21 0.99 -4.63
CA ALA A 55 -3.45 1.58 -3.54
C ALA A 55 -4.26 2.64 -2.78
N MET A 56 -5.11 3.42 -3.47
CA MET A 56 -5.98 4.40 -2.81
C MET A 56 -7.08 3.70 -2.00
N ASP A 57 -7.69 2.66 -2.56
CA ASP A 57 -8.69 1.83 -1.88
C ASP A 57 -8.14 1.23 -0.61
N VAL A 58 -6.94 0.64 -0.67
CA VAL A 58 -6.26 0.08 0.51
C VAL A 58 -5.93 1.16 1.53
N ALA A 59 -5.43 2.33 1.12
CA ALA A 59 -5.07 3.41 2.04
C ALA A 59 -6.30 3.93 2.80
N ARG A 60 -7.39 4.25 2.08
CA ARG A 60 -8.65 4.70 2.67
C ARG A 60 -9.26 3.63 3.58
N THR A 61 -9.24 2.38 3.14
CA THR A 61 -9.74 1.25 3.93
C THR A 61 -8.93 1.07 5.21
N ALA A 62 -7.59 1.10 5.15
CA ALA A 62 -6.74 1.03 6.33
C ALA A 62 -7.04 2.17 7.32
N LYS A 63 -7.27 3.39 6.80
CA LYS A 63 -7.63 4.53 7.64
C LYS A 63 -8.97 4.33 8.36
N ARG A 64 -9.99 3.83 7.65
CA ARG A 64 -11.31 3.51 8.20
C ARG A 64 -11.29 2.36 9.22
N LEU A 65 -10.30 1.47 9.11
CA LEU A 65 -10.04 0.38 10.06
C LEU A 65 -9.23 0.81 11.30
N GLY A 66 -9.06 2.11 11.52
CA GLY A 66 -8.49 2.65 12.75
C GLY A 66 -6.97 2.79 12.75
N ALA A 67 -6.32 2.71 11.57
CA ALA A 67 -4.90 3.03 11.46
C ALA A 67 -4.61 4.43 12.00
N ALA A 68 -3.65 4.51 12.92
CA ALA A 68 -3.19 5.77 13.48
C ALA A 68 -2.58 6.63 12.37
N GLU A 69 -1.75 6.02 11.53
CA GLU A 69 -1.09 6.65 10.39
C GLU A 69 -1.21 5.78 9.15
N VAL A 70 -1.42 6.42 8.00
CA VAL A 70 -1.43 5.77 6.68
C VAL A 70 -0.53 6.56 5.74
N ASN A 71 0.55 5.94 5.29
CA ASN A 71 1.54 6.53 4.39
C ASN A 71 1.50 5.84 3.04
N ILE A 72 1.18 6.57 1.99
CA ILE A 72 1.21 6.11 0.60
C ILE A 72 2.59 6.42 0.05
N VAL A 73 3.40 5.39 -0.22
CA VAL A 73 4.75 5.51 -0.77
C VAL A 73 4.70 5.30 -2.27
N TYR A 74 5.10 6.33 -3.01
CA TYR A 74 5.11 6.30 -4.46
C TYR A 74 6.44 6.73 -5.06
N ARG A 75 6.94 5.92 -6.00
CA ARG A 75 8.27 6.11 -6.61
C ARG A 75 8.36 7.29 -7.58
N ARG A 76 7.23 7.88 -8.00
CA ARG A 76 7.18 9.04 -8.91
C ARG A 76 6.40 10.19 -8.28
N ARG A 77 6.04 11.21 -9.06
CA ARG A 77 5.21 12.34 -8.60
C ARG A 77 3.74 11.94 -8.56
N ARG A 78 2.94 12.70 -7.81
CA ARG A 78 1.47 12.59 -7.80
C ARG A 78 0.90 12.65 -9.21
N ASP A 79 1.44 13.52 -10.05
CA ASP A 79 1.00 13.70 -11.44
C ASP A 79 1.25 12.47 -12.31
N ASP A 80 2.17 11.59 -11.90
CA ASP A 80 2.49 10.35 -12.60
C ASP A 80 1.67 9.15 -12.07
N MET A 81 0.82 9.34 -11.05
CA MET A 81 -0.04 8.31 -10.49
C MET A 81 -1.08 7.87 -11.53
N THR A 82 -1.40 6.58 -11.53
CA THR A 82 -2.42 6.00 -12.43
C THR A 82 -3.80 5.93 -11.75
N ALA A 83 -3.88 6.31 -10.48
CA ALA A 83 -5.15 6.44 -9.77
C ALA A 83 -5.95 7.64 -10.31
N LEU A 84 -7.27 7.57 -10.20
CA LEU A 84 -8.12 8.70 -10.54
C LEU A 84 -7.81 9.88 -9.61
N PRO A 85 -7.80 11.14 -10.11
CA PRO A 85 -7.53 12.31 -9.27
C PRO A 85 -8.42 12.38 -8.02
N ASP A 86 -9.71 12.11 -8.19
CA ASP A 86 -10.70 12.10 -7.09
C ASP A 86 -10.37 11.05 -6.01
N GLU A 87 -9.83 9.89 -6.39
CA GLU A 87 -9.40 8.86 -5.43
C GLU A 87 -8.17 9.28 -4.65
N ILE A 88 -7.22 9.96 -5.32
CA ILE A 88 -6.03 10.52 -4.66
C ILE A 88 -6.44 11.61 -3.67
N GLU A 89 -7.34 12.51 -4.09
CA GLU A 89 -7.86 13.59 -3.25
C GLU A 89 -8.66 13.05 -2.07
N GLY A 90 -9.53 12.06 -2.30
CA GLY A 90 -10.28 11.38 -1.24
C GLY A 90 -9.37 10.73 -0.20
N ALA A 91 -8.30 10.04 -0.62
CA ALA A 91 -7.33 9.45 0.31
C ALA A 91 -6.63 10.52 1.17
N ILE A 92 -6.21 11.63 0.57
CA ILE A 92 -5.59 12.76 1.29
C ILE A 92 -6.59 13.41 2.25
N ALA A 93 -7.83 13.62 1.82
CA ALA A 93 -8.90 14.20 2.64
C ALA A 93 -9.26 13.33 3.85
N GLU A 94 -9.15 12.00 3.73
CA GLU A 94 -9.32 11.06 4.85
C GLU A 94 -8.09 11.03 5.80
N GLY A 95 -7.02 11.78 5.49
CA GLY A 95 -5.83 11.91 6.32
C GLY A 95 -4.70 10.96 5.96
N CYS A 96 -4.71 10.34 4.78
CA CYS A 96 -3.57 9.57 4.28
C CYS A 96 -2.46 10.53 3.79
N GLN A 97 -1.20 10.21 4.12
CA GLN A 97 -0.05 11.01 3.72
C GLN A 97 0.56 10.46 2.43
N LEU A 98 0.71 11.30 1.41
CA LEU A 98 1.33 10.90 0.14
C LEU A 98 2.83 11.25 0.12
N LEU A 99 3.67 10.22 0.18
CA LEU A 99 5.13 10.29 0.09
C LEU A 99 5.58 10.03 -1.36
N GLN A 100 5.64 11.10 -2.15
CA GLN A 100 6.08 11.06 -3.55
C GLN A 100 7.60 10.98 -3.68
N LEU A 101 8.08 10.55 -4.85
CA LEU A 101 9.51 10.42 -5.15
C LEU A 101 10.27 9.56 -4.12
N LYS A 102 9.62 8.51 -3.61
CA LYS A 102 10.19 7.53 -2.68
C LYS A 102 10.05 6.13 -3.27
N ALA A 103 11.17 5.55 -3.70
CA ALA A 103 11.20 4.17 -4.16
C ALA A 103 11.47 3.23 -2.96
N PRO A 104 10.66 2.16 -2.74
CA PRO A 104 10.93 1.20 -1.70
C PRO A 104 12.27 0.48 -1.96
N SER A 105 13.07 0.26 -0.92
CA SER A 105 14.40 -0.37 -1.02
C SER A 105 14.52 -1.67 -0.25
N ARG A 106 14.02 -1.72 0.99
CA ARG A 106 13.96 -2.94 1.81
C ARG A 106 12.93 -2.78 2.92
N ILE A 107 12.40 -3.89 3.39
CA ILE A 107 11.54 -3.98 4.55
C ILE A 107 12.39 -4.51 5.70
N GLN A 108 12.38 -3.79 6.82
CA GLN A 108 13.06 -4.21 8.03
C GLN A 108 12.10 -5.02 8.90
N ALA A 109 12.48 -6.25 9.20
CA ALA A 109 11.81 -7.08 10.20
C ALA A 109 12.51 -6.98 11.55
N GLY A 110 11.71 -6.99 12.62
CA GLY A 110 12.19 -7.14 13.97
C GLY A 110 12.72 -8.54 14.26
N LYS A 111 13.23 -8.75 15.47
CA LYS A 111 13.77 -10.05 15.91
C LYS A 111 12.74 -11.19 15.82
N ALA A 112 11.47 -10.88 15.99
CA ALA A 112 10.40 -11.86 15.88
C ALA A 112 10.07 -12.21 14.42
N GLY A 113 10.41 -11.35 13.45
CA GLY A 113 10.05 -11.48 12.03
C GLY A 113 8.88 -10.60 11.57
N ASP A 114 8.30 -9.80 12.48
CA ASP A 114 7.27 -8.80 12.15
C ASP A 114 7.89 -7.54 11.55
N VAL A 115 7.20 -6.93 10.59
CA VAL A 115 7.64 -5.69 9.95
C VAL A 115 7.70 -4.53 10.97
N GLU A 116 8.81 -3.79 10.95
CA GLU A 116 9.02 -2.62 11.81
C GLU A 116 9.18 -1.33 10.99
N ALA A 117 9.73 -1.41 9.77
CA ALA A 117 9.95 -0.22 8.94
C ALA A 117 10.07 -0.53 7.43
N LEU A 118 9.72 0.45 6.60
CA LEU A 118 10.05 0.48 5.17
C LEU A 118 11.18 1.48 4.91
N TRP A 119 12.28 1.01 4.35
CA TRP A 119 13.37 1.86 3.87
C TRP A 119 13.09 2.31 2.45
N VAL A 120 13.22 3.61 2.20
CA VAL A 120 12.98 4.22 0.89
C VAL A 120 14.21 4.97 0.38
N LYS A 121 14.38 4.98 -0.94
CA LYS A 121 15.37 5.77 -1.65
C LYS A 121 14.70 7.01 -2.25
N PRO A 122 15.17 8.23 -1.95
CA PRO A 122 14.73 9.42 -2.68
C PRO A 122 14.91 9.24 -4.18
N GLN A 123 13.95 9.73 -4.96
CA GLN A 123 14.00 9.77 -6.41
C GLN A 123 14.13 11.23 -6.85
N ILE A 124 14.92 11.46 -7.89
CA ILE A 124 15.02 12.78 -8.51
C ILE A 124 13.97 12.80 -9.62
N ALA A 125 13.10 13.81 -9.60
CA ALA A 125 12.21 14.05 -10.72
C ALA A 125 13.08 14.52 -11.90
N GLY A 126 13.18 13.68 -12.93
CA GLY A 126 13.74 14.05 -14.22
C GLY A 126 12.74 14.82 -15.08
#